data_AF-A0A7V7SXI2-F1
#
_entry.id   AF-A0A7V7SXI2-F1
#
_cell.length_a   1.000
_cell.length_b   1.000
_cell.length_c   1.000
_cell.angle_alpha   90.00
_cell.angle_beta   90.00
_cell.angle_gamma   90.00
#
_symmetry.space_group_name_H-M   'P 1'
#
loop_
_entity.id
_entity.type
_entity.pdbx_description
1 polymer ?
#
loop_
_entity_poly.entity_id
_entity_poly.type
_entity_poly.pdbx_seq_one_letter_code
_entity_poly.pdbx_strand_id
1 'polypeptide(L)'
;MDWKCDLPERGGRYFGRHRSQAGCLSPGVLVVVKPTKVTNSIRKHRFLNGEMTQAELAKKVGVTRQTIIAIEQGKYSPSLEVAFRIAHALKQRLDEVFAYPEEGEVKPE
;
A
#
# COMPACT_ATOMS: atom_id res chain seq x y z
N MET A 1 -37.84 17.81 -32.33
CA MET A 1 -38.23 19.13 -31.79
C MET A 1 -37.10 19.65 -30.94
N ASP A 2 -36.53 20.79 -31.34
CA ASP A 2 -35.49 21.56 -30.69
C ASP A 2 -35.78 21.85 -29.20
N TRP A 3 -34.93 21.35 -28.30
CA TRP A 3 -34.89 21.83 -26.92
C TRP A 3 -33.92 23.01 -26.85
N LYS A 4 -34.40 24.21 -27.16
CA LYS A 4 -33.68 25.45 -26.86
C LYS A 4 -33.65 25.64 -25.35
N CYS A 5 -32.44 25.77 -24.83
CA CYS A 5 -32.14 26.26 -23.50
C CYS A 5 -32.77 27.65 -23.29
N ASP A 6 -33.67 27.76 -22.33
CA ASP A 6 -33.99 29.02 -21.67
C ASP A 6 -33.80 28.81 -20.16
N LEU A 7 -32.70 29.34 -19.64
CA LEU A 7 -32.50 29.54 -18.21
C LEU A 7 -32.90 30.97 -17.87
N PRO A 8 -33.84 31.21 -16.94
CA PRO A 8 -34.00 32.54 -16.37
C PRO A 8 -32.97 32.75 -15.25
N GLU A 9 -32.26 33.85 -15.35
CA GLU A 9 -31.41 34.36 -14.28
C GLU A 9 -32.23 34.97 -13.14
N ARG A 10 -31.69 34.80 -11.93
CA ARG A 10 -31.89 35.57 -10.70
C ARG A 10 -33.14 35.28 -9.86
N GLY A 11 -32.84 34.82 -8.65
CA GLY A 11 -33.53 35.28 -7.44
C GLY A 11 -34.24 34.18 -6.68
N GLY A 12 -33.57 33.62 -5.65
CA GLY A 12 -34.26 32.75 -4.71
C GLY A 12 -33.31 31.95 -3.82
N ARG A 13 -33.01 32.48 -2.64
CA ARG A 13 -32.55 31.64 -1.52
C ARG A 13 -33.71 30.75 -1.10
N TYR A 14 -33.77 29.53 -1.64
CA TYR A 14 -34.55 28.46 -1.05
C TYR A 14 -33.63 27.56 -0.25
N PHE A 15 -33.76 27.65 1.08
CA PHE A 15 -33.38 26.59 2.00
C PHE A 15 -34.17 25.34 1.62
N GLY A 16 -33.56 24.47 0.81
CA GLY A 16 -34.08 23.16 0.43
C GLY A 16 -33.09 22.10 0.88
N ARG A 17 -33.44 21.41 1.95
CA ARG A 17 -32.73 20.25 2.51
C ARG A 17 -32.80 19.09 1.49
N HIS A 18 -31.99 19.13 0.43
CA HIS A 18 -31.86 18.01 -0.50
C HIS A 18 -30.94 16.96 0.11
N ARG A 19 -31.59 15.94 0.66
CA ARG A 19 -31.07 14.61 0.92
C ARG A 19 -30.55 14.05 -0.41
N SER A 20 -29.33 14.40 -0.79
CA SER A 20 -28.66 13.85 -1.96
C SER A 20 -28.08 12.50 -1.60
N GLN A 21 -28.77 11.47 -2.11
CA GLN A 21 -28.31 10.11 -2.40
C GLN A 21 -27.26 9.52 -1.46
N ALA A 22 -27.72 8.52 -0.70
CA ALA A 22 -26.88 7.48 -0.13
C ALA A 22 -25.83 7.05 -1.17
N GLY A 23 -24.58 7.44 -0.95
CA GLY A 23 -23.44 6.84 -1.60
C GLY A 23 -23.42 5.38 -1.17
N CYS A 24 -23.69 4.48 -2.10
CA CYS A 24 -23.48 3.05 -1.91
C CYS A 24 -22.01 2.85 -1.54
N LEU A 25 -21.72 2.60 -0.26
CA LEU A 25 -20.44 2.03 0.14
C LEU A 25 -20.40 0.63 -0.43
N SER A 26 -19.63 0.43 -1.50
CA SER A 26 -19.32 -0.91 -1.99
C SER A 26 -18.73 -1.71 -0.82
N PRO A 27 -19.27 -2.90 -0.50
CA PRO A 27 -18.72 -3.73 0.58
C PRO A 27 -17.24 -3.97 0.30
N GLY A 28 -16.40 -3.64 1.29
CA GLY A 28 -14.95 -3.73 1.19
C GLY A 28 -14.54 -5.10 0.68
N VAL A 29 -13.73 -5.11 -0.38
CA VAL A 29 -13.07 -6.32 -0.87
C VAL A 29 -12.17 -6.82 0.26
N LEU A 30 -12.56 -7.93 0.89
CA LEU A 30 -11.69 -8.63 1.83
C LEU A 30 -10.53 -9.24 1.03
N VAL A 31 -9.42 -8.53 0.97
CA VAL A 31 -8.18 -9.06 0.38
C VAL A 31 -7.61 -10.09 1.35
N VAL A 32 -7.92 -11.37 1.11
CA VAL A 32 -7.30 -12.49 1.83
C VAL A 32 -5.86 -12.61 1.34
N VAL A 33 -4.92 -12.04 2.10
CA VAL A 33 -3.48 -12.21 1.86
C VAL A 33 -3.09 -13.65 2.22
N LYS A 34 -2.66 -14.42 1.22
CA LYS A 34 -2.11 -15.76 1.44
C LYS A 34 -0.79 -15.64 2.22
N PRO A 35 -0.56 -16.51 3.22
CA PRO A 35 0.72 -16.54 3.93
C PRO A 35 1.84 -16.82 2.94
N THR A 36 2.94 -16.05 3.04
CA THR A 36 4.07 -16.17 2.13
C THR A 36 5.21 -16.96 2.76
N LYS A 37 5.94 -17.72 1.93
CA LYS A 37 7.23 -18.33 2.30
C LYS A 37 8.40 -17.35 2.22
N VAL A 38 8.25 -16.20 1.54
CA VAL A 38 9.34 -15.22 1.37
C VAL A 38 9.69 -14.60 2.72
N THR A 39 10.95 -14.71 3.11
CA THR A 39 11.51 -14.04 4.29
C THR A 39 12.22 -12.75 3.88
N ASN A 40 12.45 -11.85 4.83
CA ASN A 40 13.10 -10.57 4.57
C ASN A 40 14.04 -10.16 5.71
N SER A 41 15.04 -9.36 5.38
CA SER A 41 16.03 -8.77 6.30
C SER A 41 15.95 -7.24 6.32
N ILE A 42 14.80 -6.67 5.95
CA ILE A 42 14.59 -5.22 5.76
C ILE A 42 14.99 -4.44 7.01
N ARG A 43 14.61 -4.92 8.19
CA ARG A 43 14.95 -4.27 9.46
C ARG A 43 16.45 -4.07 9.59
N LYS A 44 17.24 -5.13 9.39
CA LYS A 44 18.71 -5.09 9.47
C LYS A 44 19.27 -4.04 8.51
N HIS A 45 18.86 -4.08 7.25
CA HIS A 45 19.33 -3.16 6.22
C HIS A 45 18.92 -1.71 6.45
N ARG A 46 17.74 -1.46 7.03
CA ARG A 46 17.33 -0.11 7.47
C ARG A 46 18.28 0.45 8.51
N PHE A 47 18.64 -0.34 9.53
CA PHE A 47 19.58 0.08 10.58
C PHE A 47 20.99 0.35 10.03
N LEU A 48 21.49 -0.55 9.17
CA LEU A 48 22.80 -0.37 8.52
C LEU A 48 22.85 0.85 7.59
N ASN A 49 21.70 1.28 7.06
CA ASN A 49 21.59 2.44 6.18
C ASN A 49 21.16 3.70 6.95
N GLY A 50 21.83 3.97 8.07
CA GLY A 50 21.67 5.19 8.87
C GLY A 50 20.40 5.22 9.73
N GLU A 51 20.05 4.10 10.35
CA GLU A 51 18.86 4.00 11.23
C GLU A 51 17.54 4.42 10.56
N MET A 52 17.44 4.19 9.25
CA MET A 52 16.31 4.60 8.44
C MET A 52 15.00 4.09 9.01
N THR A 53 14.07 5.00 9.30
CA THR A 53 12.76 4.65 9.82
C THR A 53 11.90 3.96 8.76
N GLN A 54 10.85 3.26 9.20
CA GLN A 54 9.87 2.65 8.29
C GLN A 54 9.13 3.70 7.45
N ALA A 55 8.90 4.90 8.00
CA ALA A 55 8.25 5.99 7.30
C ALA A 55 9.13 6.53 6.16
N GLU A 56 10.44 6.66 6.39
CA GLU A 56 11.39 7.09 5.37
C GLU A 56 11.54 6.06 4.25
N LEU A 57 11.64 4.76 4.61
CA LEU A 57 11.65 3.70 3.60
C LEU A 57 10.35 3.71 2.79
N ALA A 58 9.20 3.84 3.44
CA ALA A 58 7.91 3.93 2.77
C ALA A 58 7.84 5.09 1.78
N LYS A 59 8.34 6.28 2.16
CA LYS A 59 8.43 7.45 1.28
C LYS A 59 9.31 7.18 0.06
N LYS A 60 10.50 6.58 0.24
CA LYS A 60 11.41 6.22 -0.87
C LYS A 60 10.80 5.18 -1.80
N VAL A 61 10.08 4.21 -1.25
CA VAL A 61 9.43 3.11 -1.97
C VAL A 61 8.06 3.52 -2.54
N GLY A 62 7.53 4.69 -2.21
CA GLY A 62 6.22 5.16 -2.69
C GLY A 62 5.05 4.28 -2.25
N VAL A 63 5.09 3.77 -1.03
CA VAL A 63 4.02 3.00 -0.39
C VAL A 63 3.67 3.58 0.97
N THR A 64 2.62 3.07 1.61
CA THR A 64 2.28 3.51 2.97
C THR A 64 3.25 2.94 4.00
N ARG A 65 3.36 3.59 5.17
CA ARG A 65 4.14 3.06 6.30
C ARG A 65 3.61 1.69 6.74
N GLN A 66 2.29 1.50 6.74
CA GLN A 66 1.64 0.23 7.07
C GLN A 66 2.03 -0.89 6.11
N THR A 67 2.22 -0.57 4.82
CA THR A 67 2.74 -1.51 3.83
C THR A 67 4.13 -2.00 4.23
N ILE A 68 5.07 -1.09 4.55
CA ILE A 68 6.42 -1.47 5.00
C ILE A 68 6.38 -2.27 6.31
N ILE A 69 5.56 -1.87 7.29
CA ILE A 69 5.40 -2.63 8.55
C ILE A 69 4.98 -4.07 8.28
N ALA A 70 3.97 -4.25 7.43
CA ALA A 70 3.43 -5.57 7.14
C ALA A 70 4.42 -6.44 6.37
N ILE A 71 5.17 -5.87 5.42
CA ILE A 71 6.25 -6.58 4.71
C ILE A 71 7.38 -6.95 5.68
N GLU A 72 7.84 -6.01 6.51
CA GLU A 72 8.92 -6.25 7.50
C GLU A 72 8.53 -7.35 8.50
N GLN A 73 7.26 -7.41 8.89
CA GLN A 73 6.70 -8.45 9.76
C GLN A 73 6.41 -9.79 9.02
N GLY A 74 6.65 -9.88 7.71
CA GLY A 74 6.38 -11.08 6.92
C GLY A 74 4.89 -11.41 6.75
N LYS A 75 3.98 -10.45 6.98
CA LYS A 75 2.52 -10.69 6.89
C LYS A 75 2.06 -11.03 5.47
N TYR A 76 2.77 -10.55 4.45
CA TYR A 76 2.56 -10.90 3.06
C TYR A 76 3.82 -10.66 2.23
N SER A 77 3.87 -11.26 1.04
CA SER A 77 4.92 -11.00 0.06
C SER A 77 4.69 -9.70 -0.68
N PRO A 78 5.68 -8.79 -0.76
CA PRO A 78 5.56 -7.65 -1.66
C PRO A 78 5.40 -8.12 -3.10
N SER A 79 4.79 -7.28 -3.95
CA SER A 79 4.92 -7.48 -5.41
C SER A 79 6.39 -7.40 -5.81
N LEU A 80 6.73 -7.98 -6.96
CA LEU A 80 8.10 -7.96 -7.47
C LEU A 80 8.62 -6.52 -7.60
N GLU A 81 7.78 -5.60 -8.10
CA GLU A 81 8.12 -4.17 -8.21
C GLU A 81 8.45 -3.56 -6.85
N VAL A 82 7.61 -3.78 -5.84
CA VAL A 82 7.84 -3.24 -4.49
C VAL A 82 9.11 -3.83 -3.89
N ALA A 83 9.39 -5.12 -4.12
CA ALA A 83 10.61 -5.77 -3.65
C ALA A 83 11.87 -5.12 -4.24
N PHE A 84 11.90 -4.88 -5.56
CA PHE A 84 13.01 -4.16 -6.21
C PHE A 84 13.16 -2.74 -5.69
N ARG A 85 12.07 -1.99 -5.54
CA ARG A 85 12.10 -0.62 -5.00
C ARG A 85 12.65 -0.58 -3.58
N ILE A 86 12.29 -1.54 -2.74
CA ILE A 86 12.85 -1.69 -1.39
C ILE A 86 14.35 -1.94 -1.46
N ALA A 87 14.80 -2.90 -2.27
CA ALA A 87 16.23 -3.22 -2.42
C ALA A 87 17.05 -2.01 -2.88
N HIS A 88 16.56 -1.28 -3.88
CA HIS A 88 17.21 -0.05 -4.36
C HIS A 88 17.23 1.06 -3.31
N ALA A 89 16.12 1.28 -2.58
CA ALA A 89 16.06 2.29 -1.52
C ALA A 89 17.03 1.98 -0.37
N LEU A 90 17.29 0.69 -0.12
CA LEU A 90 18.25 0.19 0.87
C LEU A 90 19.69 0.11 0.34
N LYS A 91 19.90 0.30 -0.97
CA LYS A 91 21.19 0.12 -1.67
C LYS A 91 21.77 -1.29 -1.49
N GLN A 92 20.93 -2.31 -1.61
CA GLN A 92 21.30 -3.72 -1.48
C GLN A 92 20.81 -4.51 -2.71
N ARG A 93 21.34 -5.71 -2.90
CA ARG A 93 20.83 -6.63 -3.92
C ARG A 93 19.52 -7.26 -3.46
N LEU A 94 18.67 -7.68 -4.40
CA LEU A 94 17.34 -8.21 -4.08
C LEU A 94 17.44 -9.45 -3.17
N ASP A 95 18.38 -10.35 -3.47
CA ASP A 95 18.70 -11.59 -2.74
C ASP A 95 19.36 -11.36 -1.38
N GLU A 96 19.88 -10.17 -1.11
CA GLU A 96 20.38 -9.79 0.21
C GLU A 96 19.25 -9.32 1.13
N VAL A 97 18.15 -8.82 0.55
CA VAL A 97 17.00 -8.26 1.28
C VAL A 97 15.89 -9.29 1.46
N PHE A 98 15.66 -10.14 0.46
CA PHE A 98 14.60 -11.15 0.44
C PHE A 98 15.17 -12.52 0.14
N ALA A 99 14.67 -13.54 0.83
CA ALA A 99 15.03 -14.92 0.59
C ALA A 99 13.78 -15.79 0.46
N TYR A 100 13.91 -16.89 -0.28
CA TYR A 100 12.90 -17.93 -0.37
C TYR A 100 13.52 -19.20 0.21
N PRO A 101 13.02 -19.75 1.32
CA PRO A 101 13.58 -20.95 1.93
C PRO A 101 13.37 -22.14 0.99
N GLU A 102 14.43 -22.93 0.76
CA GLU A 102 14.31 -24.21 0.07
C GLU A 102 13.59 -25.23 0.97
N GLU A 103 12.88 -26.19 0.36
CA GLU A 103 12.13 -27.21 1.09
C GLU A 103 13.10 -28.16 1.80
N GLY A 104 13.41 -27.86 3.07
CA GLY A 104 14.33 -28.65 3.90
C GLY A 104 14.95 -27.90 5.06
N GLU A 105 14.97 -26.56 5.02
CA GLU A 105 15.54 -25.72 6.09
C GLU A 105 14.45 -25.00 6.89
N VAL A 106 13.64 -25.75 7.63
CA VAL A 106 12.82 -25.16 8.70
C VAL A 106 13.69 -25.13 9.95
N LYS A 107 14.21 -23.96 10.32
CA LYS A 107 14.87 -23.80 11.62
C LYS A 107 13.81 -23.99 12.72
N PRO A 108 13.96 -24.97 13.62
CA PRO A 108 13.06 -25.09 14.76
C PRO A 108 13.26 -23.86 15.66
N GLU A 109 12.15 -23.34 16.19
CA GLU A 109 12.10 -22.21 17.12
C GLU A 109 12.86 -22.48 18.44
#